data_AF-A0A967C767-F1
#
_entry.id   AF-A0A967C767-F1
#
_cell.length_a   1.000
_cell.length_b   1.000
_cell.length_c   1.000
_cell.angle_alpha   90.00
_cell.angle_beta   90.00
_cell.angle_gamma   90.00
#
_symmetry.space_group_name_H-M   'P 1'
#
loop_
_entity.id
_entity.type
_entity.pdbx_description
1 polymer ?
#
loop_
_entity_poly.entity_id
_entity_poly.type
_entity_poly.pdbx_seq_one_letter_code
_entity_poly.pdbx_strand_id
1 'polypeptide(L)'
;GWFGFNGGSGLVAGNLASLACLTTNTAGAAAALGWMLIETVQRGKPTAVGVATGAVAGLVAITPAAGYVSPLAAVLIGFAAALVCSYALQLKNRWRLDDSLDVLPVHGVAGLLGTLLTGVFTLKTLNPAGADGLLVGQTRQLWIQAEAIGFTILFVAVGTYVILQLIRLVMPLRVNDVEEQQGLDINAHGEEAYNSEFTS
;
A
#
# COMPACT_ATOMS: atom_id res chain seq x y z
N GLY A 1 -0.46 14.80 1.38
CA GLY A 1 -0.84 13.74 2.33
C GLY A 1 0.37 13.02 2.89
N TRP A 2 0.98 12.11 2.12
CA TRP A 2 1.98 11.15 2.63
C TRP A 2 3.25 11.75 3.26
N PHE A 3 3.62 12.99 2.90
CA PHE A 3 4.67 13.73 3.60
C PHE A 3 4.36 13.90 5.10
N GLY A 4 3.12 14.26 5.45
CA GLY A 4 2.71 14.35 6.85
C GLY A 4 2.59 12.97 7.50
N PHE A 5 2.16 11.95 6.75
CA PHE A 5 2.04 10.58 7.23
C PHE A 5 3.41 10.02 7.67
N ASN A 6 4.40 10.01 6.79
CA ASN A 6 5.73 9.47 7.10
C ASN A 6 6.63 10.47 7.82
N GLY A 7 6.69 11.73 7.35
CA GLY A 7 7.51 12.77 7.94
C GLY A 7 7.05 13.17 9.35
N GLY A 8 5.75 13.09 9.63
CA GLY A 8 5.19 13.36 10.96
C GLY A 8 5.30 12.19 11.93
N SER A 9 5.56 10.96 11.47
CA SER A 9 5.62 9.77 12.33
C SER A 9 6.77 9.80 13.35
N GLY A 10 7.77 10.66 13.13
CA GLY A 10 8.83 10.91 14.11
C GLY A 10 8.41 11.83 15.27
N LEU A 11 7.22 12.44 15.21
CA LEU A 11 6.64 13.35 16.22
C LEU A 11 7.48 14.59 16.55
N VAL A 12 8.53 14.83 15.78
CA VAL A 12 9.45 15.96 15.94
C VAL A 12 9.91 16.45 14.58
N ALA A 13 9.98 17.77 14.42
CA ALA A 13 10.59 18.37 13.23
C ALA A 13 12.13 18.28 13.34
N GLY A 14 12.79 17.74 12.31
CA GLY A 14 14.25 17.62 12.28
C GLY A 14 14.74 16.65 11.21
N ASN A 15 15.99 16.22 11.33
CA ASN A 15 16.66 15.38 10.33
C ASN A 15 15.90 14.09 10.00
N LEU A 16 15.29 13.45 11.01
CA LEU A 16 14.52 12.23 10.83
C LEU A 16 13.25 12.47 9.98
N ALA A 17 12.54 13.58 10.24
CA ALA A 17 11.39 13.97 9.44
C ALA A 17 11.80 14.30 7.98
N SER A 18 12.91 15.01 7.78
CA SER A 18 13.46 15.30 6.45
C SER A 18 13.85 14.02 5.71
N LEU A 19 14.49 13.07 6.39
CA LEU A 19 14.84 11.76 5.83
C LEU A 19 13.57 11.00 5.41
N ALA A 20 12.57 10.91 6.29
CA ALA A 20 11.32 10.22 6.01
C ALA A 20 10.57 10.85 4.84
N CYS A 21 10.52 12.18 4.74
CA CYS A 21 9.96 12.88 3.59
C CYS A 21 10.71 12.54 2.29
N LEU A 22 12.04 12.53 2.34
CA LEU A 22 12.89 12.23 1.18
C LEU A 22 12.72 10.80 0.68
N THR A 23 12.81 9.81 1.57
CA THR A 23 12.63 8.39 1.24
C THR A 23 11.22 8.12 0.74
N THR A 24 10.21 8.76 1.33
CA THR A 24 8.81 8.67 0.89
C THR A 24 8.63 9.12 -0.56
N ASN A 25 9.11 10.31 -0.90
CA ASN A 25 9.00 10.82 -2.25
C ASN A 25 9.80 9.97 -3.25
N THR A 26 11.00 9.56 -2.86
CA THR A 26 11.91 8.77 -3.69
C THR A 26 11.34 7.39 -4.00
N ALA A 27 10.78 6.69 -3.02
CA ALA A 27 10.16 5.39 -3.23
C ALA A 27 8.88 5.49 -4.08
N GLY A 28 8.04 6.51 -3.84
CA GLY A 28 6.86 6.78 -4.67
C GLY A 28 7.25 7.04 -6.13
N ALA A 29 8.26 7.85 -6.38
CA ALA A 29 8.76 8.13 -7.72
C ALA A 29 9.37 6.88 -8.39
N ALA A 30 10.19 6.11 -7.67
CA ALA A 30 10.79 4.88 -8.18
C ALA A 30 9.73 3.82 -8.54
N ALA A 31 8.68 3.70 -7.72
CA ALA A 31 7.57 2.79 -7.99
C ALA A 31 6.71 3.25 -9.17
N ALA A 32 6.44 4.56 -9.28
CA ALA A 32 5.72 5.13 -10.42
C ALA A 32 6.43 4.86 -11.75
N LEU A 33 7.75 5.12 -11.79
CA LEU A 33 8.59 4.83 -12.96
C LEU A 33 8.69 3.33 -13.22
N GLY A 34 8.84 2.51 -12.17
CA GLY A 34 8.86 1.06 -12.28
C GLY A 34 7.57 0.52 -12.91
N TRP A 35 6.42 0.99 -12.45
CA TRP A 35 5.12 0.58 -12.99
C TRP A 35 4.92 1.05 -14.43
N MET A 36 5.34 2.27 -14.74
CA MET A 36 5.35 2.79 -16.11
C MET A 36 6.15 1.89 -17.06
N LEU A 37 7.35 1.48 -16.65
CA LEU A 37 8.20 0.57 -17.41
C LEU A 37 7.53 -0.80 -17.57
N ILE A 38 6.98 -1.36 -16.49
CA ILE A 38 6.29 -2.66 -16.51
C ILE A 38 5.11 -2.64 -17.48
N GLU A 39 4.25 -1.62 -17.43
CA GLU A 39 3.12 -1.50 -18.36
C GLU A 39 3.57 -1.27 -19.80
N THR A 40 4.62 -0.47 -20.00
CA THR A 40 5.18 -0.27 -21.35
C THR A 40 5.67 -1.58 -21.95
N VAL A 41 6.33 -2.42 -21.16
CA VAL A 41 6.80 -3.74 -21.61
C VAL A 41 5.64 -4.73 -21.82
N GLN A 42 4.66 -4.77 -20.91
CA GLN A 42 3.58 -5.77 -20.96
C GLN A 42 2.44 -5.40 -21.90
N ARG A 43 2.15 -4.11 -22.06
CA ARG A 43 0.95 -3.58 -22.75
C ARG A 43 1.30 -2.59 -23.87
N GLY A 44 2.57 -2.28 -24.08
CA GLY A 44 3.06 -1.36 -25.10
C GLY A 44 2.92 0.12 -24.76
N LYS A 45 2.05 0.49 -23.81
CA LYS A 45 1.80 1.88 -23.39
C LYS A 45 1.48 1.96 -21.89
N PRO A 46 2.02 2.95 -21.16
CA PRO A 46 1.65 3.17 -19.77
C PRO A 46 0.30 3.87 -19.64
N THR A 47 -0.39 3.64 -18.52
CA THR A 47 -1.66 4.30 -18.17
C THR A 47 -1.47 5.27 -17.01
N ALA A 48 -2.25 6.36 -16.98
CA ALA A 48 -2.22 7.31 -15.86
C ALA A 48 -2.63 6.64 -14.54
N VAL A 49 -3.63 5.77 -14.59
CA VAL A 49 -4.08 4.97 -13.44
C VAL A 49 -2.96 4.03 -12.97
N GLY A 50 -2.32 3.28 -13.87
CA GLY A 50 -1.22 2.39 -13.51
C GLY A 50 -0.04 3.11 -12.88
N VAL A 51 0.35 4.28 -13.41
CA VAL A 51 1.42 5.11 -12.81
C VAL A 51 1.03 5.60 -11.42
N ALA A 52 -0.21 6.05 -11.23
CA ALA A 52 -0.72 6.48 -9.92
C ALA A 52 -0.78 5.31 -8.92
N THR A 53 -1.28 4.14 -9.34
CA THR A 53 -1.30 2.90 -8.55
C THR A 53 0.11 2.48 -8.14
N GLY A 54 1.07 2.57 -9.07
CA GLY A 54 2.47 2.30 -8.77
C GLY A 54 3.07 3.26 -7.77
N ALA A 55 2.79 4.56 -7.91
CA ALA A 55 3.21 5.56 -6.93
C ALA A 55 2.68 5.21 -5.53
N VAL A 56 1.40 4.86 -5.41
CA VAL A 56 0.79 4.45 -4.13
C VAL A 56 1.43 3.18 -3.58
N ALA A 57 1.67 2.15 -4.41
CA ALA A 57 2.36 0.94 -3.97
C ALA A 57 3.75 1.24 -3.38
N GLY A 58 4.51 2.16 -4.01
CA GLY A 58 5.79 2.63 -3.47
C GLY A 58 5.66 3.37 -2.14
N LEU A 59 4.67 4.25 -2.02
CA LEU A 59 4.36 4.97 -0.78
C LEU A 59 3.94 4.04 0.37
N VAL A 60 3.16 3.01 0.06
CA VAL A 60 2.81 1.96 1.03
C VAL A 60 4.07 1.19 1.43
N ALA A 61 4.85 0.70 0.48
CA ALA A 61 6.02 -0.14 0.76
C ALA A 61 7.11 0.60 1.57
N ILE A 62 7.29 1.90 1.36
CA ILE A 62 8.28 2.67 2.13
C ILE A 62 7.80 3.07 3.53
N THR A 63 6.49 3.07 3.78
CA THR A 63 5.91 3.49 5.07
C THR A 63 6.57 2.88 6.30
N PRO A 64 6.75 1.55 6.43
CA PRO A 64 7.41 0.96 7.60
C PRO A 64 8.91 1.29 7.69
N ALA A 65 9.53 1.76 6.60
CA ALA A 65 10.96 1.96 6.46
C ALA A 65 11.38 3.43 6.42
N ALA A 66 10.45 4.37 6.27
CA ALA A 66 10.73 5.73 5.79
C ALA A 66 11.79 6.47 6.63
N GLY A 67 11.72 6.32 7.96
CA GLY A 67 12.68 6.92 8.89
C GLY A 67 13.88 6.03 9.24
N TYR A 68 14.11 4.93 8.53
CA TYR A 68 15.08 3.89 8.92
C TYR A 68 16.07 3.52 7.81
N VAL A 69 15.78 3.88 6.56
CA VAL A 69 16.56 3.44 5.38
C VAL A 69 17.15 4.62 4.61
N SER A 70 18.17 4.36 3.80
CA SER A 70 18.79 5.37 2.94
C SER A 70 17.91 5.68 1.72
N PRO A 71 18.10 6.84 1.05
CA PRO A 71 17.41 7.15 -0.20
C PRO A 71 17.62 6.10 -1.30
N LEU A 72 18.81 5.49 -1.37
CA LEU A 72 19.08 4.42 -2.33
C LEU A 72 18.25 3.16 -2.03
N ALA A 73 18.15 2.77 -0.75
CA ALA A 73 17.26 1.68 -0.35
C ALA A 73 15.79 2.01 -0.67
N ALA A 74 15.37 3.28 -0.52
CA ALA A 74 14.02 3.71 -0.88
C ALA A 74 13.71 3.52 -2.38
N VAL A 75 14.69 3.77 -3.28
CA VAL A 75 14.55 3.45 -4.72
C VAL A 75 14.31 1.97 -4.92
N LEU A 76 15.10 1.11 -4.26
CA LEU A 76 14.98 -0.34 -4.38
C LEU A 76 13.64 -0.86 -3.85
N ILE A 77 13.20 -0.36 -2.69
CA ILE A 77 11.91 -0.70 -2.09
C ILE A 77 10.75 -0.28 -3.02
N GLY A 78 10.79 0.95 -3.54
CA GLY A 78 9.76 1.45 -4.45
C GLY A 78 9.68 0.64 -5.74
N PHE A 79 10.81 0.38 -6.39
CA PHE A 79 10.84 -0.40 -7.62
C PHE A 79 10.39 -1.85 -7.40
N ALA A 80 10.84 -2.49 -6.31
CA ALA A 80 10.39 -3.82 -5.93
C ALA A 80 8.87 -3.84 -5.67
N ALA A 81 8.31 -2.80 -5.04
CA ALA A 81 6.87 -2.69 -4.84
C ALA A 81 6.12 -2.64 -6.18
N ALA A 82 6.60 -1.88 -7.16
CA ALA A 82 5.97 -1.85 -8.49
C ALA A 82 5.96 -3.22 -9.18
N LEU A 83 7.09 -3.96 -9.11
CA LEU A 83 7.18 -5.30 -9.67
C LEU A 83 6.21 -6.28 -8.99
N VAL A 84 6.28 -6.37 -7.66
CA VAL A 84 5.50 -7.36 -6.91
C VAL A 84 4.00 -7.04 -6.95
N CYS A 85 3.63 -5.76 -6.82
CA CYS A 85 2.22 -5.36 -6.77
C CYS A 85 1.56 -5.42 -8.16
N SER A 86 2.28 -5.12 -9.24
CA SER A 86 1.74 -5.30 -10.60
C SER A 86 1.49 -6.77 -10.92
N TYR A 87 2.34 -7.68 -10.43
CA TYR A 87 2.11 -9.12 -10.54
C TYR A 87 0.95 -9.58 -9.64
N ALA A 88 0.88 -9.11 -8.41
CA ALA A 88 -0.22 -9.40 -7.49
C ALA A 88 -1.57 -8.97 -8.06
N LEU A 89 -1.64 -7.80 -8.71
CA LEU A 89 -2.83 -7.33 -9.41
C LEU A 89 -3.25 -8.27 -10.54
N GLN A 90 -2.30 -8.74 -11.35
CA GLN A 90 -2.58 -9.73 -12.40
C GLN A 90 -3.09 -11.05 -11.82
N LEU A 91 -2.52 -11.50 -10.70
CA LEU A 91 -2.94 -12.71 -10.01
C LEU A 91 -4.36 -12.57 -9.44
N LYS A 92 -4.67 -11.44 -8.78
CA LYS A 92 -6.01 -11.10 -8.30
C LYS A 92 -7.04 -11.15 -9.42
N ASN A 93 -6.74 -10.56 -10.58
CA ASN A 93 -7.62 -10.59 -11.76
C ASN A 93 -7.79 -12.01 -12.31
N ARG A 94 -6.72 -12.81 -12.34
CA ARG A 94 -6.77 -14.21 -12.76
C ARG A 94 -7.63 -15.07 -11.83
N TRP A 95 -7.61 -14.79 -10.54
CA TRP A 95 -8.41 -15.50 -9.52
C TRP A 95 -9.82 -14.93 -9.33
N ARG A 96 -10.15 -13.83 -10.03
CA ARG A 96 -11.45 -13.14 -9.94
C ARG A 96 -11.84 -12.80 -8.50
N LEU A 97 -10.87 -12.36 -7.69
CA LEU A 97 -11.17 -11.85 -6.35
C LEU A 97 -11.90 -10.51 -6.48
N ASP A 98 -13.05 -10.38 -5.82
CA ASP A 98 -13.84 -9.15 -5.75
C ASP A 98 -13.21 -8.17 -4.74
N ASP A 99 -12.08 -7.59 -5.14
CA ASP A 99 -11.41 -6.48 -4.46
C ASP A 99 -11.46 -5.27 -5.40
N SER A 100 -12.51 -4.46 -5.25
CA SER A 100 -12.93 -3.48 -6.26
C SER A 100 -11.92 -2.35 -6.49
N LEU A 101 -11.12 -2.02 -5.48
CA LEU A 101 -10.14 -0.92 -5.52
C LEU A 101 -8.69 -1.40 -5.45
N ASP A 102 -8.45 -2.69 -5.67
CA ASP A 102 -7.12 -3.29 -5.65
C ASP A 102 -6.39 -3.05 -4.32
N VAL A 103 -7.13 -3.06 -3.20
CA VAL A 103 -6.59 -2.80 -1.85
C VAL A 103 -5.62 -3.89 -1.43
N LEU A 104 -5.91 -5.17 -1.71
CA LEU A 104 -5.04 -6.28 -1.37
C LEU A 104 -3.68 -6.20 -2.10
N PRO A 105 -3.61 -6.07 -3.44
CA PRO A 105 -2.32 -5.99 -4.12
C PRO A 105 -1.56 -4.68 -3.86
N VAL A 106 -2.24 -3.55 -3.65
CA VAL A 106 -1.58 -2.24 -3.51
C VAL A 106 -1.24 -1.89 -2.07
N HIS A 107 -2.09 -2.26 -1.10
CA HIS A 107 -1.86 -2.01 0.32
C HIS A 107 -1.34 -3.24 1.06
N GLY A 108 -2.03 -4.38 0.89
CA GLY A 108 -1.65 -5.63 1.54
C GLY A 108 -0.26 -6.09 1.12
N VAL A 109 -0.08 -6.40 -0.17
CA VAL A 109 1.19 -6.96 -0.68
C VAL A 109 2.34 -5.96 -0.59
N ALA A 110 2.12 -4.68 -0.92
CA ALA A 110 3.14 -3.65 -0.77
C ALA A 110 3.57 -3.46 0.68
N GLY A 111 2.61 -3.48 1.62
CA GLY A 111 2.89 -3.35 3.06
C GLY A 111 3.69 -4.53 3.60
N LEU A 112 3.37 -5.75 3.18
CA LEU A 112 4.14 -6.96 3.52
C LEU A 112 5.56 -6.88 2.99
N LEU A 113 5.72 -6.56 1.70
CA LEU A 113 7.03 -6.40 1.06
C LEU A 113 7.85 -5.31 1.77
N GLY A 114 7.27 -4.13 1.97
CA GLY A 114 7.89 -3.01 2.65
C GLY A 114 8.36 -3.36 4.06
N THR A 115 7.52 -4.07 4.81
CA THR A 115 7.82 -4.49 6.19
C THR A 115 8.99 -5.47 6.23
N LEU A 116 9.05 -6.44 5.30
CA LEU A 116 10.20 -7.35 5.18
C LEU A 116 11.47 -6.59 4.76
N LEU A 117 11.38 -5.74 3.73
CA LEU A 117 12.52 -4.96 3.24
C LEU A 117 13.02 -3.95 4.28
N THR A 118 12.17 -3.48 5.19
CA THR A 118 12.61 -2.71 6.36
C THR A 118 13.63 -3.50 7.18
N GLY A 119 13.38 -4.78 7.44
CA GLY A 119 14.30 -5.66 8.16
C GLY A 119 15.59 -5.99 7.41
N VAL A 120 15.63 -5.72 6.11
CA VAL A 120 16.83 -5.86 5.26
C VAL A 120 17.67 -4.58 5.28
N PHE A 121 17.03 -3.43 5.12
CA PHE A 121 17.69 -2.15 4.79
C PHE A 121 17.84 -1.16 5.95
N THR A 122 17.23 -1.41 7.13
CA THR A 122 17.31 -0.47 8.25
C THR A 122 18.75 -0.25 8.74
N LEU A 123 19.07 1.00 9.10
CA LEU A 123 20.38 1.43 9.57
C LEU A 123 20.25 2.23 10.86
N LYS A 124 20.89 1.78 11.95
CA LYS A 124 20.94 2.53 13.22
C LYS A 124 21.61 3.89 13.11
N THR A 125 22.53 4.02 12.16
CA THR A 125 23.23 5.30 11.87
C THR A 125 22.28 6.38 11.36
N LEU A 126 21.15 6.00 10.73
CA LEU A 126 20.12 6.92 10.29
C LEU A 126 19.08 7.19 11.38
N ASN A 127 18.75 6.16 12.16
CA ASN A 127 17.82 6.28 13.28
C ASN A 127 18.26 5.41 14.47
N PRO A 128 18.85 6.02 15.51
CA PRO A 128 19.34 5.30 16.69
C PRO A 128 18.26 4.57 17.49
N ALA A 129 16.98 4.95 17.34
CA ALA A 129 15.87 4.27 17.99
C ALA A 129 15.51 2.93 17.30
N GLY A 130 16.03 2.69 16.10
CA GLY A 130 15.81 1.46 15.34
C GLY A 130 16.84 0.37 15.60
N ALA A 131 16.86 -0.59 14.68
CA ALA A 131 17.86 -1.66 14.64
C ALA A 131 18.58 -1.67 13.28
N ASP A 132 19.68 -2.39 13.23
CA ASP A 132 20.40 -2.66 11.99
C ASP A 132 19.75 -3.85 11.27
N GLY A 133 19.74 -3.79 9.95
CA GLY A 133 19.10 -4.79 9.10
C GLY A 133 20.06 -5.87 8.59
N LEU A 134 19.53 -6.77 7.78
CA LEU A 134 20.27 -7.91 7.24
C LEU A 134 21.54 -7.49 6.47
N LEU A 135 21.49 -6.41 5.68
CA LEU A 135 22.64 -6.01 4.84
C LEU A 135 23.86 -5.52 5.62
N VAL A 136 23.69 -5.17 6.89
CA VAL A 136 24.79 -4.79 7.79
C VAL A 136 25.09 -5.90 8.81
N GLY A 137 24.64 -7.13 8.53
CA GLY A 137 24.98 -8.34 9.28
C GLY A 137 24.00 -8.71 10.40
N GLN A 138 22.90 -7.97 10.59
CA GLN A 138 21.94 -8.23 11.65
C GLN A 138 20.70 -8.97 11.11
N THR A 139 20.63 -10.28 11.36
CA THR A 139 19.54 -11.14 10.90
C THR A 139 18.28 -11.02 11.76
N ARG A 140 18.42 -10.64 13.04
CA ARG A 140 17.32 -10.59 14.00
C ARG A 140 16.19 -9.67 13.54
N GLN A 141 16.53 -8.55 12.92
CA GLN A 141 15.53 -7.59 12.52
C GLN A 141 14.59 -8.16 11.45
N LEU A 142 15.11 -8.87 10.45
CA LEU A 142 14.28 -9.50 9.42
C LEU A 142 13.28 -10.49 10.02
N TRP A 143 13.70 -11.26 11.03
CA TRP A 143 12.81 -12.19 11.75
C TRP A 143 11.72 -11.47 12.54
N ILE A 144 12.06 -10.39 13.25
CA ILE A 144 11.07 -9.55 13.95
C ILE A 144 10.02 -9.02 12.96
N GLN A 145 10.44 -8.55 11.78
CA GLN A 145 9.50 -8.08 10.77
C GLN A 145 8.59 -9.20 10.24
N ALA A 146 9.13 -10.40 10.03
CA ALA A 146 8.36 -11.56 9.58
C ALA A 146 7.35 -12.03 10.65
N GLU A 147 7.74 -12.04 11.92
CA GLU A 147 6.85 -12.35 13.04
C GLU A 147 5.73 -11.31 13.18
N ALA A 148 6.07 -10.02 13.09
CA ALA A 148 5.10 -8.93 13.13
C ALA A 148 4.07 -9.03 11.99
N ILE A 149 4.53 -9.38 10.78
CA ILE A 149 3.66 -9.67 9.63
C ILE A 149 2.70 -10.82 9.95
N GLY A 150 3.21 -11.96 10.42
CA GLY A 150 2.39 -13.14 10.70
C GLY A 150 1.32 -12.86 11.74
N PHE A 151 1.70 -12.19 12.83
CA PHE A 151 0.77 -11.75 13.87
C PHE A 151 -0.28 -10.79 13.31
N THR A 152 0.14 -9.78 12.55
CA THR A 152 -0.76 -8.76 12.01
C THR A 152 -1.77 -9.38 11.05
N ILE A 153 -1.33 -10.26 10.14
CA ILE A 153 -2.23 -10.99 9.22
C ILE A 153 -3.27 -11.77 10.01
N LEU A 154 -2.85 -12.56 11.00
CA LEU A 154 -3.76 -13.36 11.80
C LEU A 154 -4.77 -12.47 12.55
N PHE A 155 -4.28 -11.42 13.19
CA PHE A 155 -5.09 -10.48 13.96
C PHE A 155 -6.14 -9.79 13.07
N VAL A 156 -5.74 -9.24 11.92
CA VAL A 156 -6.68 -8.53 11.03
C VAL A 156 -7.64 -9.49 10.32
N ALA A 157 -7.19 -10.68 9.91
CA ALA A 157 -8.04 -11.65 9.24
C ALA A 157 -9.11 -12.19 10.19
N VAL A 158 -8.72 -12.63 11.40
CA VAL A 158 -9.66 -13.15 12.41
C VAL A 158 -10.55 -12.02 12.92
N GLY A 159 -9.97 -10.86 13.27
CA GLY A 159 -10.72 -9.72 13.79
C GLY A 159 -11.77 -9.22 12.79
N THR A 160 -11.36 -8.98 11.54
CA THR A 160 -12.29 -8.52 10.50
C THR A 160 -13.38 -9.56 10.23
N TYR A 161 -13.02 -10.85 10.16
CA TYR A 161 -14.00 -11.92 9.99
C TYR A 161 -15.05 -11.93 11.10
N VAL A 162 -14.61 -11.88 12.37
CA VAL A 162 -15.51 -11.86 13.53
C VAL A 162 -16.41 -10.63 13.50
N ILE A 163 -15.85 -9.44 13.26
CA ILE A 163 -16.62 -8.20 13.17
C ILE A 163 -17.68 -8.29 12.08
N LEU A 164 -17.33 -8.76 10.88
CA LEU A 164 -18.28 -8.93 9.79
C LEU A 164 -19.37 -9.95 10.11
N GLN A 165 -19.05 -11.07 10.78
CA GLN A 165 -20.08 -12.01 11.23
C GLN A 165 -21.03 -11.39 12.25
N LEU A 166 -20.51 -10.60 13.20
CA LEU A 166 -21.36 -9.93 14.19
C LEU A 166 -22.27 -8.88 13.55
N ILE A 167 -21.76 -8.07 12.62
CA ILE A 167 -22.58 -7.11 11.87
C ILE A 167 -23.68 -7.84 11.09
N ARG A 168 -23.35 -9.00 10.50
CA ARG A 168 -24.31 -9.83 9.75
C ARG A 168 -25.50 -10.32 10.58
N LEU A 169 -25.37 -10.37 11.91
CA LEU A 169 -26.48 -10.74 12.80
C LEU A 169 -27.54 -9.64 12.92
N VAL A 170 -27.18 -8.38 12.64
CA VAL A 170 -28.06 -7.22 12.82
C VAL A 170 -28.43 -6.53 11.51
N MET A 171 -27.60 -6.65 10.46
CA MET A 171 -27.87 -6.07 9.15
C MET A 171 -27.13 -6.81 8.02
N PRO A 172 -27.61 -6.75 6.76
CA PRO A 172 -26.87 -7.30 5.63
C PRO A 172 -25.57 -6.54 5.38
N LEU A 173 -24.52 -7.25 4.96
CA LEU A 173 -23.20 -6.66 4.65
C LEU A 173 -23.13 -6.08 3.22
N ARG A 174 -24.00 -6.54 2.32
CA ARG A 174 -24.09 -6.10 0.92
C ARG A 174 -25.54 -5.72 0.64
N VAL A 175 -25.74 -4.70 -0.18
CA VAL A 175 -27.05 -4.35 -0.72
C VAL A 175 -27.60 -5.48 -1.59
N ASN A 176 -28.90 -5.46 -1.86
CA ASN A 176 -29.49 -6.46 -2.75
C ASN A 176 -29.12 -6.18 -4.22
N ASP A 177 -29.29 -7.19 -5.09
CA ASP A 177 -28.88 -7.11 -6.50
C ASP A 177 -29.58 -5.98 -7.27
N VAL A 178 -30.81 -5.60 -6.89
CA VAL A 178 -31.57 -4.53 -7.54
C VAL A 178 -30.97 -3.17 -7.18
N GLU A 179 -30.73 -2.93 -5.89
CA GLU A 179 -30.07 -1.72 -5.39
C GLU A 179 -28.66 -1.58 -5.96
N GLU A 180 -27.92 -2.69 -6.07
CA GLU A 180 -26.58 -2.70 -6.66
C GLU A 180 -26.61 -2.33 -8.16
N GLN A 181 -27.58 -2.85 -8.92
CA GLN A 181 -27.74 -2.55 -10.35
C GLN A 181 -28.20 -1.11 -10.61
N GLN A 182 -29.05 -0.55 -9.75
CA GLN A 182 -29.52 0.83 -9.85
C GLN A 182 -28.48 1.85 -9.40
N GLY A 183 -27.49 1.43 -8.61
CA GLY A 183 -26.50 2.29 -8.01
C GLY A 183 -26.88 2.75 -6.60
N LEU A 184 -25.86 2.93 -5.77
CA LEU A 184 -26.00 3.32 -4.36
C LEU A 184 -26.39 4.80 -4.20
N ASP A 185 -26.07 5.66 -5.15
CA ASP A 185 -26.39 7.10 -5.10
C ASP A 185 -27.90 7.31 -4.86
N ILE A 186 -28.75 6.63 -5.63
CA ILE A 186 -30.21 6.78 -5.51
C ILE A 186 -30.72 6.04 -4.27
N ASN A 187 -30.37 4.76 -4.12
CA ASN A 187 -30.98 3.89 -3.10
C ASN A 187 -30.47 4.16 -1.67
N ALA A 188 -29.19 4.54 -1.52
CA ALA A 188 -28.59 4.80 -0.22
C ALA A 188 -28.51 6.30 0.11
N HIS A 189 -28.42 7.18 -0.89
CA HIS A 189 -28.20 8.62 -0.68
C HIS A 189 -29.34 9.52 -1.19
N GLY A 190 -30.25 9.01 -2.02
CA GLY A 190 -31.39 9.78 -2.54
C GLY A 190 -31.00 10.87 -3.54
N GLU A 191 -29.82 10.79 -4.13
CA GLU A 191 -29.27 11.78 -5.07
C GLU A 191 -28.63 11.11 -6.29
N GLU A 192 -28.41 11.86 -7.37
CA GLU A 192 -27.58 11.43 -8.50
C GLU A 192 -26.27 12.22 -8.45
N ALA A 193 -25.11 11.54 -8.49
CA ALA A 193 -23.81 12.23 -8.47
C ALA A 193 -23.61 13.16 -9.67
N TYR A 194 -24.21 12.82 -10.82
CA TYR A 194 -24.16 13.62 -12.04
C TYR A 194 -25.56 13.64 -12.68
N ASN A 195 -26.25 14.78 -12.61
CA ASN A 195 -27.55 14.95 -13.29
C ASN A 195 -27.36 14.82 -14.80
N SER A 196 -28.09 13.88 -15.41
CA SER A 196 -28.16 13.70 -16.86
C SER A 196 -28.75 14.90 -17.64
N GLU A 197 -29.23 15.94 -16.95
CA GLU A 197 -29.82 17.16 -17.54
C GLU A 197 -28.82 18.17 -18.12
N PHE A 198 -27.50 17.99 -17.98
CA PHE A 198 -26.51 18.94 -18.52
C PHE A 198 -26.03 18.65 -19.95
N THR A 199 -26.72 17.77 -20.68
CA THR A 199 -26.48 17.55 -22.11
C THR A 199 -27.77 17.71 -22.93
N SER A 200 -28.21 18.96 -23.11
CA SER A 200 -29.05 19.37 -24.23
C SER A 200 -28.43 20.59 -24.91
#